data_AF-A0A2A2MBU8-F1
#
_entry.id   AF-A0A2A2MBU8-F1
#
_cell.length_a   1.000
_cell.length_b   1.000
_cell.length_c   1.000
_cell.angle_alpha   90.00
_cell.angle_beta   90.00
_cell.angle_gamma   90.00
#
_symmetry.space_group_name_H-M   'P 1'
#
loop_
_entity.id
_entity.type
_entity.pdbx_description
1 polymer ?
#
loop_
_entity_poly.entity_id
_entity_poly.type
_entity_poly.pdbx_seq_one_letter_code
_entity_poly.pdbx_strand_id
1 'polypeptide(L)'
;MAHLRDMEELIGTIDDIDMQNYMREALRCYMTDAHRACIIMSFITIHENIYTKLDRLSLVNRTAKKIYDEISPLKENQQVFEKEMINRLSKENIISKLDASFIEILGKLRNKAAHPSGHSPSAEEARYIFSESITRFLTKPILSAHQVSDEIIESLGGGNLFPTLKVSDYAIIVQHELSRLTIEGLPYLLNKLIKNLDDTNESISKNALRFILGMGSEGAKDDVLSSLRKILIEKQIHKTERENCIVMLISCNYRLLEGLNDPTYLRMNQIIINNNEQVDPSTPTLKLKHPLQSLNSISKIDPAISKLKLHSATEAIIQKFKYNTDLYRIIKNKDWMMDIFFDTLLNMARAYDFGPANDFAKFIVNADDEISQLLNEKQCFSLLAGIYKANTYGANYSERIVNNNFNSIPKIREKALKGSQEEKELYQTILKDIVGDDFLHIDNFLPHASD
;
A
#
# COMPACT_ATOMS: atom_id res chain seq x y z
N MET A 1 -19.40 -10.06 25.04
CA MET A 1 -18.92 -10.45 26.38
C MET A 1 -17.57 -9.77 26.57
N ALA A 2 -17.46 -8.86 27.54
CA ALA A 2 -16.21 -8.18 27.83
C ALA A 2 -15.20 -9.21 28.34
N HIS A 3 -14.05 -9.34 27.66
CA HIS A 3 -12.92 -10.05 28.23
C HIS A 3 -12.58 -9.37 29.57
N LEU A 4 -12.79 -10.08 30.67
CA LEU A 4 -12.37 -9.65 32.01
C LEU A 4 -10.84 -9.66 32.04
N ARG A 5 -10.23 -8.56 31.60
CA ARG A 5 -8.80 -8.31 31.86
C ARG A 5 -8.61 -8.05 33.34
N ASP A 6 -7.47 -8.48 33.84
CA ASP A 6 -7.09 -8.25 35.21
C ASP A 6 -6.89 -6.73 35.46
N MET A 7 -7.38 -6.23 36.60
CA MET A 7 -7.33 -4.79 36.89
C MET A 7 -5.90 -4.30 37.13
N GLU A 8 -5.02 -5.16 37.62
CA GLU A 8 -3.60 -4.85 37.83
C GLU A 8 -2.87 -4.79 36.48
N GLU A 9 -3.17 -5.71 35.56
CA GLU A 9 -2.69 -5.64 34.17
C GLU A 9 -3.12 -4.34 33.47
N LEU A 10 -4.36 -3.90 33.68
CA LEU A 10 -4.85 -2.64 33.11
C LEU A 10 -4.04 -1.43 33.60
N ILE A 11 -3.68 -1.37 34.89
CA ILE A 11 -2.84 -0.28 35.42
C ILE A 11 -1.50 -0.22 34.65
N GLY A 12 -0.92 -1.38 34.34
CA GLY A 12 0.35 -1.49 33.61
C GLY A 12 0.32 -0.89 32.21
N THR A 13 -0.86 -0.60 31.65
CA THR A 13 -1.01 0.02 30.32
C THR A 13 -0.96 1.55 30.33
N ILE A 14 -0.98 2.19 31.51
CA ILE A 14 -0.99 3.65 31.64
C ILE A 14 0.45 4.15 31.54
N ASP A 15 0.74 5.05 30.60
CA ASP A 15 2.12 5.56 30.41
C ASP A 15 2.60 6.45 31.57
N ASP A 16 1.68 7.17 32.21
CA ASP A 16 2.01 8.15 33.26
C ASP A 16 2.07 7.49 34.65
N ILE A 17 3.26 7.53 35.27
CA ILE A 17 3.56 6.84 36.54
C ILE A 17 2.71 7.40 37.69
N ASP A 18 2.43 8.70 37.72
CA ASP A 18 1.62 9.29 38.78
C ASP A 18 0.16 8.82 38.65
N MET A 19 -0.33 8.73 37.41
CA MET A 19 -1.67 8.17 37.15
C MET A 19 -1.74 6.68 37.48
N GLN A 20 -0.67 5.90 37.23
CA GLN A 20 -0.60 4.52 37.69
C GLN A 20 -0.71 4.45 39.22
N ASN A 21 -0.02 5.33 39.95
CA ASN A 21 -0.06 5.34 41.41
C ASN A 21 -1.47 5.65 41.94
N TYR A 22 -2.16 6.65 41.37
CA TYR A 22 -3.56 6.93 41.72
C TYR A 22 -4.50 5.75 41.40
N MET A 23 -4.30 5.06 40.27
CA MET A 23 -5.10 3.88 39.94
C MET A 23 -4.76 2.67 40.83
N ARG A 24 -3.51 2.51 41.30
CA ARG A 24 -3.16 1.49 42.32
C ARG A 24 -3.88 1.77 43.64
N GLU A 25 -4.03 3.03 44.01
CA GLU A 25 -4.82 3.41 45.19
C GLU A 25 -6.30 3.09 44.99
N ALA A 26 -6.88 3.42 43.82
CA ALA A 26 -8.24 3.03 43.48
C ALA A 26 -8.45 1.50 43.52
N LEU A 27 -7.48 0.73 43.03
CA LEU A 27 -7.50 -0.74 43.11
C LEU A 27 -7.45 -1.23 44.56
N ARG A 28 -6.63 -0.64 45.44
CA ARG A 28 -6.64 -0.99 46.87
C ARG A 28 -8.00 -0.75 47.50
N CYS A 29 -8.64 0.38 47.19
CA CYS A 29 -10.02 0.63 47.65
C CYS A 29 -11.00 -0.41 47.12
N TYR A 30 -10.85 -0.86 45.88
CA TYR A 30 -11.67 -1.94 45.33
C TYR A 30 -11.49 -3.24 46.10
N MET A 31 -10.24 -3.64 46.36
CA MET A 31 -9.88 -4.89 47.04
C MET A 31 -10.29 -4.95 48.52
N THR A 32 -10.57 -3.80 49.14
CA THR A 32 -11.06 -3.69 50.52
C THR A 32 -12.55 -3.38 50.62
N ASP A 33 -13.32 -3.65 49.55
CA ASP A 33 -14.76 -3.39 49.43
C ASP A 33 -15.17 -1.92 49.58
N ALA A 34 -14.21 -0.99 49.51
CA ALA A 34 -14.44 0.45 49.48
C ALA A 34 -14.79 0.93 48.05
N HIS A 35 -15.83 0.35 47.44
CA HIS A 35 -16.22 0.60 46.05
C HIS A 35 -16.51 2.08 45.74
N ARG A 36 -17.10 2.81 46.70
CA ARG A 36 -17.32 4.27 46.58
C ARG A 36 -16.00 5.03 46.38
N ALA A 37 -14.98 4.69 47.18
CA ALA A 37 -13.67 5.32 47.09
C ALA A 37 -12.96 4.97 45.78
N CYS A 38 -13.06 3.71 45.32
CA CYS A 38 -12.54 3.31 44.01
C CYS A 38 -13.11 4.15 42.86
N ILE A 39 -14.43 4.38 42.84
CA ILE A 39 -15.11 5.20 41.83
C ILE A 39 -14.63 6.66 41.89
N ILE A 40 -14.58 7.24 43.09
CA ILE A 40 -14.15 8.64 43.28
C ILE A 40 -12.70 8.82 42.83
N MET A 41 -11.79 7.93 43.24
CA MET A 41 -10.37 7.99 42.86
C MET A 41 -10.17 7.80 41.37
N SER A 42 -10.88 6.87 40.73
CA SER A 42 -10.82 6.67 39.28
C SER A 42 -11.23 7.95 38.52
N PHE A 43 -12.31 8.61 38.98
CA PHE A 43 -12.78 9.85 38.38
C PHE A 43 -11.82 11.03 38.57
N ILE A 44 -11.24 11.19 39.75
CA ILE A 44 -10.22 12.22 40.03
C ILE A 44 -9.01 12.00 39.10
N THR A 45 -8.57 10.75 38.96
CA THR A 45 -7.44 10.39 38.11
C THR A 45 -7.67 10.75 36.64
N ILE A 46 -8.89 10.60 36.12
CA ILE A 46 -9.23 11.05 34.75
C ILE A 46 -8.96 12.55 34.59
N HIS A 47 -9.46 13.38 35.52
CA HIS A 47 -9.32 14.83 35.41
C HIS A 47 -7.87 15.29 35.60
N GLU A 48 -7.14 14.69 36.54
CA GLU A 48 -5.73 14.98 36.72
C GLU A 48 -4.92 14.59 35.47
N ASN A 49 -5.21 13.43 34.88
CA ASN A 49 -4.56 13.00 33.64
C ASN A 49 -4.83 13.94 32.46
N ILE A 50 -6.09 14.38 32.29
CA ILE A 50 -6.46 15.34 31.25
C ILE A 50 -5.74 16.67 31.48
N TYR A 51 -5.67 17.15 32.72
CA TYR A 51 -4.94 18.37 33.04
C TYR A 51 -3.45 18.26 32.73
N THR A 52 -2.78 17.18 33.16
CA THR A 52 -1.35 16.96 32.88
C THR A 52 -1.06 16.84 31.38
N LYS A 53 -1.95 16.19 30.62
CA LYS A 53 -1.83 16.13 29.17
C LYS A 53 -2.09 17.49 28.51
N LEU A 54 -2.99 18.30 29.05
CA LEU A 54 -3.25 19.67 28.59
C LEU A 54 -2.04 20.58 28.82
N ASP A 55 -1.39 20.49 29.99
CA ASP A 55 -0.14 21.19 30.28
C ASP A 55 0.93 20.89 29.22
N ARG A 56 1.20 19.60 28.99
CA ARG A 56 2.16 19.18 27.94
C ARG A 56 1.77 19.68 26.56
N LEU A 57 0.47 19.65 26.23
CA LEU A 57 -0.04 20.12 24.94
C LEU A 57 0.08 21.65 24.78
N SER A 58 0.00 22.41 25.88
CA SER A 58 0.13 23.87 25.90
C SER A 58 1.47 24.36 25.34
N LEU A 59 2.51 23.52 25.43
CA LEU A 59 3.85 23.82 24.94
C LEU A 59 3.92 23.93 23.42
N VAL A 60 3.01 23.26 22.69
CA VAL A 60 3.07 23.10 21.24
C VAL A 60 1.80 23.54 20.51
N ASN A 61 0.66 23.63 21.20
CA ASN A 61 -0.62 24.00 20.61
C ASN A 61 -1.15 25.30 21.24
N ARG A 62 -1.34 26.34 20.42
CA ARG A 62 -1.77 27.68 20.89
C ARG A 62 -3.16 27.68 21.53
N THR A 63 -4.08 26.88 21.00
CA THR A 63 -5.44 26.77 21.54
C THR A 63 -5.42 26.05 22.89
N ALA A 64 -4.67 24.95 22.98
CA ALA A 64 -4.44 24.24 24.25
C ALA A 64 -3.77 25.15 25.28
N LYS A 65 -2.80 25.98 24.86
CA LYS A 65 -2.15 26.96 25.72
C LYS A 65 -3.13 27.95 26.33
N LYS A 66 -4.01 28.51 25.50
CA LYS A 66 -5.03 29.43 25.98
C LYS A 66 -5.93 28.77 27.04
N ILE A 67 -6.37 27.54 26.80
CA ILE A 67 -7.20 26.80 27.76
C ILE A 67 -6.40 26.52 29.04
N TYR A 68 -5.14 26.10 28.92
CA TYR A 68 -4.28 25.84 30.07
C TYR A 68 -4.08 27.08 30.94
N ASP A 69 -3.73 28.22 30.33
CA ASP A 69 -3.53 29.49 31.03
C ASP A 69 -4.80 29.96 31.77
N GLU A 70 -5.98 29.58 31.28
CA GLU A 70 -7.28 29.88 31.91
C GLU A 70 -7.67 28.89 33.01
N ILE A 71 -7.27 27.61 32.90
CA ILE A 71 -7.62 26.54 33.85
C ILE A 71 -6.63 26.43 35.01
N SER A 72 -5.33 26.66 34.77
CA SER A 72 -4.28 26.53 35.79
C SER A 72 -4.52 27.40 37.03
N PRO A 73 -4.91 28.68 36.91
CA PRO A 73 -5.22 29.50 38.08
C PRO A 73 -6.40 28.94 38.90
N LEU A 74 -7.40 28.30 38.25
CA LEU A 74 -8.52 27.68 38.97
C LEU A 74 -8.03 26.50 39.80
N LYS A 75 -7.17 25.65 39.22
CA LYS A 75 -6.58 24.49 39.90
C LYS A 75 -5.68 24.92 41.07
N GLU A 76 -4.78 25.88 40.85
CA GLU A 76 -3.85 26.39 41.87
C GLU A 76 -4.59 26.99 43.07
N ASN A 77 -5.72 27.66 42.83
CA ASN A 77 -6.58 28.21 43.88
C ASN A 77 -7.60 27.20 44.44
N GLN A 78 -7.48 25.92 44.11
CA GLN A 78 -8.39 24.84 44.54
C GLN A 78 -9.87 25.10 44.20
N GLN A 79 -10.14 25.80 43.10
CA GLN A 79 -11.48 26.06 42.59
C GLN A 79 -11.94 24.89 41.71
N VAL A 80 -13.26 24.70 41.60
CA VAL A 80 -13.84 23.68 40.70
C VAL A 80 -13.56 24.06 39.25
N PHE A 81 -12.81 23.22 38.54
CA PHE A 81 -12.36 23.51 37.17
C PHE A 81 -12.70 22.40 36.18
N GLU A 82 -13.02 21.20 36.67
CA GLU A 82 -13.09 19.96 35.91
C GLU A 82 -14.12 20.04 34.77
N LYS A 83 -15.34 20.51 35.08
CA LYS A 83 -16.40 20.67 34.08
C LYS A 83 -16.05 21.72 33.03
N GLU A 84 -15.45 22.82 33.46
CA GLU A 84 -15.07 23.91 32.56
C GLU A 84 -13.95 23.49 31.61
N MET A 85 -12.92 22.80 32.13
CA MET A 85 -11.84 22.22 31.33
C MET A 85 -12.39 21.29 30.25
N ILE A 86 -13.26 20.33 30.61
CA ILE A 86 -13.85 19.40 29.63
C ILE A 86 -14.69 20.13 28.58
N ASN A 87 -15.50 21.12 28.97
CA ASN A 87 -16.31 21.90 28.05
C ASN A 87 -15.46 22.66 27.03
N ARG A 88 -14.36 23.31 27.48
CA ARG A 88 -13.45 24.04 26.58
C ARG A 88 -12.71 23.10 25.65
N LEU A 89 -12.15 22.02 26.18
CA LEU A 89 -11.46 21.01 25.36
C LEU A 89 -12.40 20.42 24.29
N SER A 90 -13.66 20.18 24.62
CA SER A 90 -14.64 19.66 23.66
C SER A 90 -15.05 20.71 22.62
N LYS A 91 -15.24 21.97 23.04
CA LYS A 91 -15.60 23.09 22.16
C LYS A 91 -14.54 23.33 21.09
N GLU A 92 -13.28 23.27 21.48
CA GLU A 92 -12.12 23.43 20.59
C GLU A 92 -11.73 22.12 19.86
N ASN A 93 -12.53 21.05 20.00
CA ASN A 93 -12.30 19.72 19.41
C ASN A 93 -10.95 19.07 19.79
N ILE A 94 -10.36 19.48 20.91
CA ILE A 94 -9.17 18.81 21.47
C ILE A 94 -9.55 17.42 21.96
N ILE A 95 -10.70 17.27 22.63
CA ILE A 95 -11.31 15.97 22.93
C ILE A 95 -12.60 15.76 22.13
N SER A 96 -12.99 14.52 21.89
CA SER A 96 -14.23 14.22 21.18
C SER A 96 -15.46 14.60 22.02
N LYS A 97 -16.57 15.00 21.36
CA LYS A 97 -17.84 15.25 22.04
C LYS A 97 -18.37 14.01 22.78
N LEU A 98 -18.13 12.82 22.23
CA LEU A 98 -18.50 11.55 22.86
C LEU A 98 -17.74 11.32 24.16
N ASP A 99 -16.44 11.60 24.18
CA ASP A 99 -15.62 11.45 25.37
C ASP A 99 -15.98 12.49 26.43
N ALA A 100 -16.25 13.74 26.02
CA ALA A 100 -16.78 14.77 26.92
C ALA A 100 -18.11 14.35 27.55
N SER A 101 -19.05 13.81 26.77
CA SER A 101 -20.31 13.26 27.28
C SER A 101 -20.10 12.06 28.21
N PHE A 102 -19.14 11.19 27.92
CA PHE A 102 -18.85 10.04 28.76
C PHE A 102 -18.24 10.45 30.10
N ILE A 103 -17.35 11.45 30.13
CA ILE A 103 -16.84 12.03 31.38
C ILE A 103 -17.98 12.63 32.20
N GLU A 104 -18.96 13.28 31.56
CA GLU A 104 -20.15 13.79 32.26
C GLU A 104 -20.97 12.65 32.90
N ILE A 105 -21.13 11.52 32.21
CA ILE A 105 -21.81 10.33 32.76
C ILE A 105 -21.03 9.79 33.97
N LEU A 106 -19.70 9.64 33.86
CA LEU A 106 -18.87 9.21 34.98
C LEU A 106 -18.96 10.19 36.16
N GLY A 107 -19.05 11.50 35.90
CA GLY A 107 -19.25 12.52 36.92
C GLY A 107 -20.58 12.37 37.66
N LYS A 108 -21.67 12.03 36.93
CA LYS A 108 -22.98 11.72 37.55
C LYS A 108 -22.90 10.49 38.45
N LEU A 109 -22.22 9.42 38.00
CA LEU A 109 -22.02 8.21 38.80
C LEU A 109 -21.18 8.49 40.05
N ARG A 110 -20.08 9.25 39.90
CA ARG A 110 -19.24 9.70 41.02
C ARG A 110 -20.04 10.52 42.03
N ASN A 111 -20.87 11.46 41.58
CA ASN A 111 -21.70 12.26 42.47
C ASN A 111 -22.73 11.40 43.22
N LYS A 112 -23.33 10.42 42.54
CA LYS A 112 -24.26 9.47 43.15
C LYS A 112 -23.58 8.63 44.24
N ALA A 113 -22.34 8.20 44.01
CA ALA A 113 -21.54 7.41 44.96
C ALA A 113 -21.00 8.23 46.14
N ALA A 114 -20.64 9.50 45.92
CA ALA A 114 -20.04 10.38 46.91
C ALA A 114 -21.06 10.99 47.89
N HIS A 115 -22.29 11.24 47.43
CA HIS A 115 -23.34 11.84 48.27
C HIS A 115 -24.22 10.78 48.94
N PRO A 116 -24.81 11.07 50.12
CA PRO A 116 -25.77 10.20 50.81
C PRO A 116 -27.11 10.10 50.06
N SER A 117 -27.10 9.54 48.85
CA SER A 117 -28.24 9.40 47.95
C SER A 117 -29.02 8.09 48.13
N GLY A 118 -28.57 7.24 49.07
CA GLY A 118 -29.05 5.86 49.22
C GLY A 118 -28.44 4.87 48.21
N HIS A 119 -27.61 5.32 47.27
CA HIS A 119 -26.91 4.44 46.33
C HIS A 119 -25.75 3.71 47.01
N SER A 120 -25.67 2.40 46.83
CA SER A 120 -24.55 1.58 47.29
C SER A 120 -23.86 0.97 46.07
N PRO A 121 -22.74 1.54 45.60
CA PRO A 121 -22.07 1.02 44.42
C PRO A 121 -21.64 -0.42 44.61
N SER A 122 -21.89 -1.26 43.61
CA SER A 122 -21.46 -2.66 43.60
C SER A 122 -20.00 -2.80 43.17
N ALA A 123 -19.41 -3.97 43.42
CA ALA A 123 -18.11 -4.32 42.87
C ALA A 123 -18.09 -4.20 41.33
N GLU A 124 -19.13 -4.64 40.64
CA GLU A 124 -19.21 -4.55 39.18
C GLU A 124 -19.26 -3.09 38.69
N GLU A 125 -19.99 -2.21 39.38
CA GLU A 125 -20.02 -0.79 39.04
C GLU A 125 -18.64 -0.13 39.20
N ALA A 126 -17.96 -0.41 40.31
CA ALA A 126 -16.61 0.09 40.55
C ALA A 126 -15.61 -0.46 39.52
N ARG A 127 -15.68 -1.76 39.21
CA ARG A 127 -14.81 -2.40 38.21
C ARG A 127 -15.04 -1.83 36.80
N TYR A 128 -16.29 -1.59 36.42
CA TYR A 128 -16.64 -0.97 35.15
C TYR A 128 -16.04 0.43 35.05
N ILE A 129 -16.28 1.30 36.04
CA ILE A 129 -15.76 2.67 36.04
C ILE A 129 -14.22 2.68 36.03
N PHE A 130 -13.60 1.83 36.84
CA PHE A 130 -12.15 1.68 36.88
C PHE A 130 -11.58 1.29 35.51
N SER A 131 -12.15 0.26 34.90
CA SER A 131 -11.68 -0.27 33.61
C SER A 131 -11.85 0.77 32.50
N GLU A 132 -13.02 1.41 32.42
CA GLU A 132 -13.30 2.47 31.44
C GLU A 132 -12.42 3.70 31.63
N SER A 133 -12.11 4.06 32.88
CA SER A 133 -11.20 5.18 33.17
C SER A 133 -9.84 4.94 32.51
N ILE A 134 -9.31 3.73 32.64
CA ILE A 134 -8.01 3.34 32.06
C ILE A 134 -8.08 3.26 30.53
N THR A 135 -8.97 2.41 30.02
CA THR A 135 -8.97 2.03 28.60
C THR A 135 -9.40 3.17 27.68
N ARG A 136 -10.24 4.09 28.18
CA ARG A 136 -10.78 5.19 27.38
C ARG A 136 -10.04 6.50 27.55
N PHE A 137 -9.45 6.77 28.72
CA PHE A 137 -8.84 8.08 29.01
C PHE A 137 -7.35 7.98 29.34
N LEU A 138 -6.98 7.20 30.37
CA LEU A 138 -5.61 7.25 30.90
C LEU A 138 -4.58 6.76 29.88
N THR A 139 -4.93 5.74 29.09
CA THR A 139 -4.08 5.15 28.04
C THR A 139 -4.12 5.90 26.70
N LYS A 140 -5.00 6.88 26.52
CA LYS A 140 -5.22 7.56 25.23
C LYS A 140 -4.53 8.93 25.17
N PRO A 141 -4.02 9.38 24.03
CA PRO A 141 -3.58 10.76 23.88
C PRO A 141 -4.75 11.73 24.10
N ILE A 142 -4.47 12.97 24.53
CA ILE A 142 -5.52 13.98 24.77
C ILE A 142 -6.14 14.50 23.47
N LEU A 143 -5.45 14.38 22.34
CA LEU A 143 -5.87 14.91 21.07
C LEU A 143 -6.91 14.03 20.38
N SER A 144 -7.92 14.67 19.82
CA SER A 144 -8.89 14.02 18.95
C SER A 144 -8.24 13.60 17.64
N ALA A 145 -8.74 12.52 17.04
CA ALA A 145 -8.23 12.02 15.77
C ALA A 145 -8.33 13.08 14.64
N HIS A 146 -9.34 13.97 14.70
CA HIS A 146 -9.47 15.09 13.77
C HIS A 146 -8.38 16.14 13.98
N GLN A 147 -8.08 16.50 15.23
CA GLN A 147 -7.02 17.47 15.53
C GLN A 147 -5.65 16.97 15.05
N VAL A 148 -5.30 15.70 15.31
CA VAL A 148 -4.05 15.10 14.80
C VAL A 148 -4.03 15.12 13.27
N SER A 149 -5.17 14.82 12.63
CA SER A 149 -5.27 14.90 11.18
C SER A 149 -5.04 16.32 10.67
N ASP A 150 -5.59 17.32 11.35
CA ASP A 150 -5.48 18.73 10.96
C ASP A 150 -4.04 19.24 11.10
N GLU A 151 -3.35 18.86 12.17
CA GLU A 151 -1.92 19.15 12.34
C GLU A 151 -1.07 18.51 11.22
N ILE A 152 -1.37 17.27 10.83
CA ILE A 152 -0.71 16.61 9.69
C ILE A 152 -0.98 17.39 8.40
N ILE A 153 -2.22 17.82 8.16
CA ILE A 153 -2.59 18.57 6.96
C ILE A 153 -1.92 19.94 6.92
N GLU A 154 -1.84 20.65 8.05
CA GLU A 154 -1.13 21.93 8.16
C GLU A 154 0.37 21.77 7.85
N SER A 155 0.97 20.65 8.24
CA SER A 155 2.39 20.36 7.98
C SER A 155 2.74 20.22 6.49
N LEU A 156 1.76 19.95 5.61
CA LEU A 156 1.99 19.76 4.17
C LEU A 156 2.60 21.00 3.50
N GLY A 157 2.40 22.20 4.06
CA GLY A 157 3.04 23.43 3.60
C GLY A 157 4.55 23.50 3.87
N GLY A 158 5.10 22.61 4.70
CA GLY A 158 6.51 22.57 5.05
C GLY A 158 7.39 22.05 3.91
N GLY A 159 8.31 22.87 3.41
CA GLY A 159 9.21 22.50 2.31
C GLY A 159 10.14 21.31 2.62
N ASN A 160 10.42 21.05 3.90
CA ASN A 160 11.28 19.96 4.36
C ASN A 160 10.52 18.75 4.92
N LEU A 161 9.19 18.69 4.78
CA LEU A 161 8.40 17.57 5.28
C LEU A 161 8.86 16.23 4.69
N PHE A 162 9.22 16.24 3.41
CA PHE A 162 9.82 15.09 2.72
C PHE A 162 11.15 15.50 2.10
N PRO A 163 12.29 15.24 2.77
CA PRO A 163 13.60 15.78 2.38
C PRO A 163 14.24 15.03 1.21
N THR A 164 13.75 13.84 0.85
CA THR A 164 14.28 13.02 -0.26
C THR A 164 13.20 12.73 -1.28
N LEU A 165 13.56 12.00 -2.35
CA LEU A 165 12.60 11.53 -3.37
C LEU A 165 12.25 10.04 -3.24
N LYS A 166 12.72 9.37 -2.17
CA LYS A 166 12.56 7.93 -1.99
C LYS A 166 11.29 7.61 -1.22
N VAL A 167 10.50 6.67 -1.73
CA VAL A 167 9.27 6.21 -1.04
C VAL A 167 9.57 5.57 0.31
N SER A 168 10.70 4.88 0.45
CA SER A 168 11.15 4.33 1.73
C SER A 168 11.26 5.40 2.82
N ASP A 169 11.70 6.59 2.45
CA ASP A 169 11.91 7.68 3.39
C ASP A 169 10.57 8.36 3.71
N TYR A 170 9.66 8.45 2.72
CA TYR A 170 8.28 8.88 2.96
C TYR A 170 7.58 7.97 3.96
N ALA A 171 7.79 6.65 3.85
CA ALA A 171 7.20 5.65 4.74
C ALA A 171 7.61 5.88 6.20
N ILE A 172 8.90 6.10 6.45
CA ILE A 172 9.43 6.35 7.80
C ILE A 172 8.77 7.58 8.42
N ILE A 173 8.71 8.68 7.66
CA ILE A 173 8.12 9.94 8.13
C ILE A 173 6.63 9.76 8.38
N VAL A 174 5.89 9.19 7.43
CA VAL A 174 4.44 8.99 7.55
C VAL A 174 4.08 8.05 8.70
N GLN A 175 4.85 6.98 8.92
CA GLN A 175 4.62 6.06 10.05
C GLN A 175 4.80 6.78 11.40
N HIS A 176 5.80 7.66 11.51
CA HIS A 176 5.96 8.51 12.69
C HIS A 176 4.74 9.42 12.88
N GLU A 177 4.30 10.12 11.84
CA GLU A 177 3.14 11.04 11.93
C GLU A 177 1.84 10.29 12.30
N LEU A 178 1.62 9.11 11.71
CA LEU A 178 0.46 8.25 11.98
C LEU A 178 0.50 7.56 13.34
N SER A 179 1.65 7.49 14.02
CA SER A 179 1.75 6.87 15.36
C SER A 179 0.87 7.57 16.40
N ARG A 180 0.56 8.85 16.18
CA ARG A 180 -0.29 9.69 17.03
C ARG A 180 -1.77 9.62 16.63
N LEU A 181 -2.10 9.04 15.48
CA LEU A 181 -3.45 9.00 14.93
C LEU A 181 -4.12 7.66 15.26
N THR A 182 -5.33 7.72 15.81
CA THR A 182 -6.13 6.51 16.00
C THR A 182 -6.73 6.02 14.67
N ILE A 183 -7.08 4.74 14.58
CA ILE A 183 -7.58 4.12 13.34
C ILE A 183 -8.84 4.82 12.83
N GLU A 184 -9.68 5.31 13.74
CA GLU A 184 -10.93 6.03 13.43
C GLU A 184 -10.68 7.38 12.74
N GLY A 185 -9.48 7.95 12.88
CA GLY A 185 -9.07 9.19 12.21
C GLY A 185 -8.65 9.01 10.76
N LEU A 186 -8.26 7.80 10.35
CA LEU A 186 -7.74 7.53 9.00
C LEU A 186 -8.70 7.98 7.89
N PRO A 187 -10.02 7.74 7.95
CA PRO A 187 -10.93 8.22 6.92
C PRO A 187 -10.96 9.74 6.79
N TYR A 188 -10.89 10.46 7.91
CA TYR A 188 -10.90 11.91 7.91
C TYR A 188 -9.60 12.48 7.31
N LEU A 189 -8.45 12.00 7.79
CA LEU A 189 -7.14 12.38 7.25
C LEU A 189 -7.07 12.10 5.75
N LEU A 190 -7.45 10.90 5.31
CA LEU A 190 -7.32 10.49 3.92
C LEU A 190 -8.22 11.33 2.99
N ASN A 191 -9.44 11.66 3.40
CA ASN A 191 -10.29 12.57 2.62
C ASN A 191 -9.67 13.97 2.49
N LYS A 192 -9.04 14.50 3.55
CA LYS A 192 -8.31 15.78 3.47
C LYS A 192 -7.07 15.69 2.60
N LEU A 193 -6.29 14.61 2.70
CA LEU A 193 -5.13 14.38 1.82
C LEU A 193 -5.56 14.31 0.35
N ILE A 194 -6.63 13.58 0.04
CA ILE A 194 -7.20 13.48 -1.31
C ILE A 194 -7.62 14.85 -1.83
N LYS A 195 -8.21 15.71 -0.99
CA LYS A 195 -8.56 17.09 -1.38
C LYS A 195 -7.31 17.92 -1.67
N ASN A 196 -6.25 17.78 -0.86
CA ASN A 196 -5.00 18.52 -1.04
C ASN A 196 -4.19 18.06 -2.25
N LEU A 197 -4.51 16.92 -2.88
CA LEU A 197 -3.95 16.57 -4.19
C LEU A 197 -4.29 17.60 -5.28
N ASP A 198 -5.41 18.31 -5.14
CA ASP A 198 -5.86 19.35 -6.07
C ASP A 198 -5.47 20.77 -5.60
N ASP A 199 -4.62 20.89 -4.59
CA ASP A 199 -4.23 22.20 -4.08
C ASP A 199 -3.43 22.99 -5.14
N THR A 200 -3.73 24.29 -5.26
CA THR A 200 -3.05 25.18 -6.21
C THR A 200 -1.59 25.43 -5.82
N ASN A 201 -1.24 25.23 -4.56
CA ASN A 201 0.14 25.23 -4.10
C ASN A 201 0.80 23.88 -4.41
N GLU A 202 1.72 23.90 -5.37
CA GLU A 202 2.45 22.71 -5.83
C GLU A 202 3.21 21.99 -4.71
N SER A 203 3.69 22.70 -3.67
CA SER A 203 4.34 22.07 -2.53
C SER A 203 3.36 21.23 -1.72
N ILE A 204 2.15 21.76 -1.49
CA ILE A 204 1.10 21.08 -0.73
C ILE A 204 0.63 19.84 -1.48
N SER A 205 0.34 19.97 -2.79
CA SER A 205 -0.14 18.84 -3.59
C SER A 205 0.93 17.74 -3.75
N LYS A 206 2.21 18.11 -3.95
CA LYS A 206 3.32 17.14 -3.94
C LYS A 206 3.46 16.44 -2.59
N ASN A 207 3.41 17.19 -1.49
CA ASN A 207 3.54 16.61 -0.16
C ASN A 207 2.33 15.74 0.20
N ALA A 208 1.12 16.08 -0.22
CA ALA A 208 -0.06 15.23 -0.08
C ALA A 208 0.12 13.90 -0.81
N LEU A 209 0.61 13.92 -2.05
CA LEU A 209 0.92 12.71 -2.82
C LEU A 209 1.99 11.87 -2.11
N ARG A 210 3.10 12.48 -1.68
CA ARG A 210 4.18 11.78 -0.96
C ARG A 210 3.69 11.16 0.35
N PHE A 211 2.82 11.86 1.08
CA PHE A 211 2.19 11.34 2.29
C PHE A 211 1.36 10.09 1.98
N ILE A 212 0.49 10.15 0.96
CA ILE A 212 -0.33 9.01 0.53
C ILE A 212 0.55 7.82 0.09
N LEU A 213 1.63 8.07 -0.66
CA LEU A 213 2.57 7.02 -1.06
C LEU A 213 3.29 6.40 0.15
N GLY A 214 3.69 7.22 1.13
CA GLY A 214 4.25 6.74 2.39
C GLY A 214 3.24 5.89 3.18
N MET A 215 1.96 6.28 3.22
CA MET A 215 0.89 5.50 3.86
C MET A 215 0.71 4.12 3.24
N GLY A 216 0.86 4.01 1.91
CA GLY A 216 0.65 2.78 1.16
C GLY A 216 1.90 1.95 0.89
N SER A 217 3.07 2.39 1.34
CA SER A 217 4.36 1.74 1.08
C SER A 217 4.47 0.30 1.64
N GLU A 218 5.50 -0.44 1.24
CA GLU A 218 5.81 -1.76 1.81
C GLU A 218 5.99 -1.65 3.34
N GLY A 219 5.36 -2.56 4.10
CA GLY A 219 5.33 -2.52 5.56
C GLY A 219 4.18 -1.73 6.20
N ALA A 220 3.30 -1.10 5.39
CA ALA A 220 2.10 -0.45 5.91
C ALA A 220 1.16 -1.43 6.64
N LYS A 221 0.53 -0.94 7.73
CA LYS A 221 -0.45 -1.69 8.53
C LYS A 221 -1.72 -2.00 7.71
N ASP A 222 -2.34 -3.12 8.00
CA ASP A 222 -3.52 -3.61 7.25
C ASP A 222 -4.71 -2.64 7.28
N ASP A 223 -4.95 -1.97 8.41
CA ASP A 223 -6.02 -0.97 8.53
C ASP A 223 -5.78 0.26 7.65
N VAL A 224 -4.51 0.63 7.44
CA VAL A 224 -4.13 1.73 6.54
C VAL A 224 -4.36 1.32 5.09
N LEU A 225 -3.92 0.11 4.71
CA LEU A 225 -4.13 -0.43 3.37
C LEU A 225 -5.61 -0.61 3.04
N SER A 226 -6.41 -1.12 3.99
CA SER A 226 -7.87 -1.26 3.87
C SER A 226 -8.54 0.11 3.66
N SER A 227 -8.10 1.13 4.40
CA SER A 227 -8.59 2.51 4.27
C SER A 227 -8.23 3.13 2.92
N LEU A 228 -6.97 2.98 2.47
CA LEU A 228 -6.51 3.43 1.15
C LEU A 228 -7.31 2.75 0.03
N ARG A 229 -7.50 1.43 0.11
CA ARG A 229 -8.28 0.68 -0.87
C ARG A 229 -9.71 1.21 -0.99
N LYS A 230 -10.42 1.33 0.14
CA LYS A 230 -11.83 1.76 0.13
C LYS A 230 -12.02 3.23 -0.24
N ILE A 231 -11.19 4.13 0.28
CA ILE A 231 -11.43 5.57 0.21
C ILE A 231 -10.74 6.21 -1.00
N LEU A 232 -9.51 5.80 -1.31
CA LEU A 232 -8.75 6.37 -2.41
C LEU A 232 -8.94 5.56 -3.70
N ILE A 233 -8.81 4.23 -3.66
CA ILE A 233 -8.93 3.43 -4.88
C ILE A 233 -10.40 3.27 -5.27
N GLU A 234 -11.19 2.46 -4.55
CA GLU A 234 -12.56 2.10 -4.95
C GLU A 234 -13.47 3.32 -5.15
N LYS A 235 -13.39 4.32 -4.26
CA LYS A 235 -14.21 5.53 -4.36
C LYS A 235 -13.72 6.56 -5.38
N GLN A 236 -12.42 6.64 -5.70
CA GLN A 236 -11.91 7.70 -6.61
C GLN A 236 -11.44 7.19 -7.97
N ILE A 237 -11.39 5.88 -8.22
CA ILE A 237 -10.87 5.31 -9.48
C ILE A 237 -11.63 5.76 -10.75
N HIS A 238 -12.82 6.34 -10.62
CA HIS A 238 -13.57 6.88 -11.75
C HIS A 238 -13.13 8.30 -12.14
N LYS A 239 -12.19 8.92 -11.42
CA LYS A 239 -11.71 10.29 -11.62
C LYS A 239 -10.35 10.30 -12.32
N THR A 240 -10.26 10.97 -13.46
CA THR A 240 -9.04 10.99 -14.27
C THR A 240 -7.89 11.72 -13.57
N GLU A 241 -8.19 12.76 -12.79
CA GLU A 241 -7.24 13.50 -11.96
C GLU A 241 -6.62 12.66 -10.82
N ARG A 242 -7.12 11.43 -10.60
CA ARG A 242 -6.59 10.50 -9.60
C ARG A 242 -5.77 9.36 -10.17
N GLU A 243 -5.78 9.15 -11.48
CA GLU A 243 -5.07 8.05 -12.14
C GLU A 243 -3.59 8.00 -11.74
N ASN A 244 -2.91 9.14 -11.79
CA ASN A 244 -1.49 9.22 -11.47
C ASN A 244 -1.19 8.76 -10.03
N CYS A 245 -1.99 9.21 -9.07
CA CYS A 245 -1.83 8.82 -7.67
C CYS A 245 -2.08 7.32 -7.49
N ILE A 246 -3.15 6.79 -8.09
CA ILE A 246 -3.54 5.38 -7.98
C ILE A 246 -2.47 4.48 -8.58
N VAL A 247 -1.96 4.79 -9.79
CA VAL A 247 -0.90 4.01 -10.45
C VAL A 247 0.37 3.97 -9.60
N MET A 248 0.82 5.12 -9.11
CA MET A 248 2.01 5.17 -8.26
C MET A 248 1.80 4.38 -6.96
N LEU A 249 0.60 4.42 -6.39
CA LEU A 249 0.29 3.75 -5.13
C LEU A 249 0.29 2.22 -5.30
N ILE A 250 -0.36 1.67 -6.32
CA ILE A 250 -0.34 0.22 -6.58
C ILE A 250 1.08 -0.26 -6.93
N SER A 251 1.88 0.59 -7.57
CA SER A 251 3.28 0.31 -7.91
C SER A 251 4.18 0.28 -6.68
N CYS A 252 3.80 0.95 -5.60
CA CYS A 252 4.52 0.90 -4.33
C CYS A 252 4.18 -0.35 -3.51
N ASN A 253 2.96 -0.88 -3.63
CA ASN A 253 2.51 -2.00 -2.80
C ASN A 253 1.40 -2.81 -3.47
N TYR A 254 1.75 -4.03 -3.89
CA TYR A 254 0.85 -4.96 -4.57
C TYR A 254 -0.40 -5.34 -3.77
N ARG A 255 -0.34 -5.28 -2.42
CA ARG A 255 -1.48 -5.62 -1.55
C ARG A 255 -2.69 -4.70 -1.77
N LEU A 256 -2.49 -3.55 -2.39
CA LEU A 256 -3.58 -2.64 -2.76
C LEU A 256 -4.37 -3.10 -3.99
N LEU A 257 -3.85 -4.06 -4.76
CA LEU A 257 -4.56 -4.73 -5.85
C LEU A 257 -5.39 -5.94 -5.38
N GLU A 258 -5.23 -6.39 -4.14
CA GLU A 258 -5.96 -7.54 -3.61
C GLU A 258 -7.36 -7.16 -3.15
N GLY A 259 -8.33 -8.05 -3.34
CA GLY A 259 -9.68 -7.88 -2.79
C GLY A 259 -10.42 -6.62 -3.25
N LEU A 260 -10.14 -6.13 -4.46
CA LEU A 260 -10.92 -5.08 -5.10
C LEU A 260 -12.23 -5.68 -5.64
N ASN A 261 -13.28 -4.87 -5.72
CA ASN A 261 -14.52 -5.27 -6.39
C ASN A 261 -14.37 -5.26 -7.93
N ASP A 262 -15.24 -6.00 -8.62
CA ASP A 262 -15.19 -6.19 -10.08
C ASP A 262 -15.22 -4.88 -10.90
N PRO A 263 -16.12 -3.91 -10.62
CA PRO A 263 -16.08 -2.60 -11.28
C PRO A 263 -14.75 -1.85 -11.09
N THR A 264 -14.11 -2.03 -9.94
CA THR A 264 -12.81 -1.42 -9.64
C THR A 264 -11.69 -2.09 -10.44
N TYR A 265 -11.69 -3.42 -10.59
CA TYR A 265 -10.73 -4.09 -11.47
C TYR A 265 -10.85 -3.66 -12.93
N LEU A 266 -12.08 -3.50 -13.46
CA LEU A 266 -12.30 -3.03 -14.83
C LEU A 266 -11.67 -1.65 -15.06
N ARG A 267 -11.90 -0.70 -14.13
CA ARG A 267 -11.30 0.63 -14.22
C ARG A 267 -9.79 0.60 -13.98
N MET A 268 -9.31 -0.26 -13.07
CA MET A 268 -7.89 -0.42 -12.79
C MET A 268 -7.12 -0.86 -14.04
N ASN A 269 -7.65 -1.81 -14.82
CA ASN A 269 -7.06 -2.17 -16.12
C ASN A 269 -6.90 -0.93 -17.01
N GLN A 270 -7.99 -0.19 -17.21
CA GLN A 270 -7.97 0.94 -18.13
C GLN A 270 -6.96 2.01 -17.68
N ILE A 271 -6.88 2.29 -16.39
CA ILE A 271 -5.91 3.25 -15.84
C ILE A 271 -4.47 2.78 -16.08
N ILE A 272 -4.18 1.49 -15.88
CA ILE A 272 -2.85 0.94 -16.14
C ILE A 272 -2.51 1.00 -17.63
N ILE A 273 -3.48 0.72 -18.51
CA ILE A 273 -3.33 0.81 -19.97
C ILE A 273 -3.07 2.26 -20.39
N ASN A 274 -3.88 3.22 -19.92
CA ASN A 274 -3.70 4.64 -20.20
C ASN A 274 -2.31 5.14 -19.77
N ASN A 275 -1.87 4.73 -18.57
CA ASN A 275 -0.52 5.03 -18.11
C ASN A 275 0.56 4.39 -18.99
N ASN A 276 0.34 3.14 -19.42
CA ASN A 276 1.22 2.44 -20.34
C ASN A 276 1.37 3.19 -21.67
N GLU A 277 0.29 3.73 -22.23
CA GLU A 277 0.32 4.51 -23.47
C GLU A 277 1.14 5.80 -23.33
N GLN A 278 0.97 6.52 -22.22
CA GLN A 278 1.62 7.82 -21.98
C GLN A 278 3.13 7.76 -21.70
N VAL A 279 3.65 6.64 -21.19
CA VAL A 279 5.06 6.53 -20.79
C VAL A 279 5.95 6.19 -21.99
N ASP A 280 6.99 6.98 -22.24
CA ASP A 280 7.99 6.68 -23.27
C ASP A 280 8.81 5.42 -22.89
N PRO A 281 9.05 4.47 -23.82
CA PRO A 281 9.85 3.27 -23.55
C PRO A 281 11.27 3.51 -23.02
N SER A 282 11.87 4.68 -23.27
CA SER A 282 13.18 5.09 -22.74
C SER A 282 13.15 5.59 -21.30
N THR A 283 11.96 5.72 -20.71
CA THR A 283 11.79 6.17 -19.33
C THR A 283 12.48 5.20 -18.36
N PRO A 284 13.27 5.66 -17.38
CA PRO A 284 13.90 4.78 -16.41
C PRO A 284 12.89 3.91 -15.66
N THR A 285 13.13 2.60 -15.64
CA THR A 285 12.23 1.59 -15.07
C THR A 285 12.02 1.75 -13.57
N LEU A 286 12.98 2.37 -12.86
CA LEU A 286 12.90 2.68 -11.43
C LEU A 286 11.85 3.75 -11.06
N LYS A 287 11.33 4.52 -12.03
CA LYS A 287 10.27 5.50 -11.74
C LYS A 287 8.99 4.76 -11.38
N LEU A 288 8.33 5.15 -10.30
CA LEU A 288 7.08 4.51 -9.83
C LEU A 288 5.95 4.49 -10.86
N LYS A 289 5.89 5.50 -11.72
CA LYS A 289 4.88 5.58 -12.79
C LYS A 289 5.20 4.66 -13.97
N HIS A 290 6.40 4.08 -14.03
CA HIS A 290 6.79 3.21 -15.12
C HIS A 290 5.88 1.96 -15.14
N PRO A 291 5.30 1.56 -16.29
CA PRO A 291 4.32 0.47 -16.35
C PRO A 291 4.85 -0.88 -15.83
N LEU A 292 6.15 -1.14 -15.96
CA LEU A 292 6.79 -2.31 -15.37
C LEU A 292 6.70 -2.35 -13.83
N GLN A 293 6.54 -1.22 -13.13
CA GLN A 293 6.31 -1.22 -11.67
C GLN A 293 4.89 -1.71 -11.34
N SER A 294 3.90 -1.31 -12.12
CA SER A 294 2.55 -1.88 -12.06
C SER A 294 2.58 -3.38 -12.36
N LEU A 295 3.26 -3.81 -13.43
CA LEU A 295 3.39 -5.22 -13.78
C LEU A 295 4.06 -6.05 -12.68
N ASN A 296 5.13 -5.52 -12.06
CA ASN A 296 5.78 -6.14 -10.92
C ASN A 296 4.84 -6.29 -9.71
N SER A 297 3.87 -5.40 -9.55
CA SER A 297 2.85 -5.51 -8.52
C SER A 297 1.79 -6.54 -8.90
N ILE A 298 1.37 -6.58 -10.17
CA ILE A 298 0.45 -7.60 -10.70
C ILE A 298 1.05 -9.01 -10.57
N SER A 299 2.35 -9.19 -10.81
CA SER A 299 3.00 -10.50 -10.73
C SER A 299 3.10 -11.07 -9.30
N LYS A 300 2.86 -10.24 -8.29
CA LYS A 300 2.90 -10.61 -6.86
C LYS A 300 1.55 -11.03 -6.29
N ILE A 301 0.42 -10.67 -6.91
CA ILE A 301 -0.90 -11.12 -6.46
C ILE A 301 -1.22 -12.53 -6.98
N ASP A 302 -2.30 -13.12 -6.48
CA ASP A 302 -2.78 -14.44 -6.89
C ASP A 302 -2.87 -14.56 -8.44
N PRO A 303 -2.27 -15.62 -9.04
CA PRO A 303 -2.26 -15.81 -10.50
C PRO A 303 -3.65 -15.95 -11.13
N ALA A 304 -4.61 -16.59 -10.46
CA ALA A 304 -5.96 -16.74 -10.98
C ALA A 304 -6.68 -15.39 -11.01
N ILE A 305 -6.47 -14.55 -9.99
CA ILE A 305 -7.02 -13.19 -9.95
C ILE A 305 -6.35 -12.29 -10.98
N SER A 306 -5.02 -12.22 -11.02
CA SER A 306 -4.30 -11.36 -11.96
C SER A 306 -4.58 -11.74 -13.42
N LYS A 307 -4.58 -13.04 -13.76
CA LYS A 307 -4.93 -13.50 -15.11
C LYS A 307 -6.36 -13.17 -15.48
N LEU A 308 -7.33 -13.35 -14.58
CA LEU A 308 -8.74 -13.08 -14.88
C LEU A 308 -9.06 -11.58 -14.93
N LYS A 309 -8.51 -10.82 -13.97
CA LYS A 309 -8.91 -9.44 -13.71
C LYS A 309 -7.98 -8.40 -14.30
N LEU A 310 -6.73 -8.74 -14.65
CA LEU A 310 -5.71 -7.78 -15.11
C LEU A 310 -4.98 -8.22 -16.41
N HIS A 311 -5.62 -9.10 -17.20
CA HIS A 311 -5.05 -9.61 -18.45
C HIS A 311 -4.68 -8.52 -19.45
N SER A 312 -5.64 -7.65 -19.79
CA SER A 312 -5.46 -6.65 -20.86
C SER A 312 -4.38 -5.62 -20.52
N ALA A 313 -4.31 -5.19 -19.26
CA ALA A 313 -3.22 -4.32 -18.81
C ALA A 313 -1.86 -5.03 -18.89
N THR A 314 -1.80 -6.31 -18.50
CA THR A 314 -0.56 -7.10 -18.56
C THR A 314 -0.09 -7.27 -20.00
N GLU A 315 -0.99 -7.65 -20.91
CA GLU A 315 -0.72 -7.80 -22.34
C GLU A 315 -0.24 -6.49 -22.96
N ALA A 316 -0.91 -5.37 -22.68
CA ALA A 316 -0.51 -4.05 -23.19
C ALA A 316 0.90 -3.65 -22.74
N ILE A 317 1.27 -3.94 -21.48
CA ILE A 317 2.61 -3.65 -20.95
C ILE A 317 3.65 -4.56 -21.62
N ILE A 318 3.40 -5.87 -21.68
CA ILE A 318 4.30 -6.84 -22.32
C ILE A 318 4.53 -6.46 -23.78
N GLN A 319 3.48 -6.14 -24.52
CA GLN A 319 3.57 -5.76 -25.93
C GLN A 319 4.45 -4.52 -26.16
N LYS A 320 4.32 -3.52 -25.27
CA LYS A 320 5.10 -2.27 -25.36
C LYS A 320 6.55 -2.47 -24.94
N PHE A 321 6.81 -3.25 -23.90
CA PHE A 321 8.12 -3.41 -23.27
C PHE A 321 8.81 -4.75 -23.58
N LYS A 322 8.36 -5.49 -24.58
CA LYS A 322 8.89 -6.81 -24.99
C LYS A 322 10.41 -6.91 -25.20
N TYR A 323 11.10 -5.79 -25.47
CA TYR A 323 12.55 -5.76 -25.66
C TYR A 323 13.32 -5.17 -24.47
N ASN A 324 12.61 -4.80 -23.40
CA ASN A 324 13.21 -4.28 -22.18
C ASN A 324 13.53 -5.45 -21.23
N THR A 325 14.81 -5.63 -20.89
CA THR A 325 15.28 -6.76 -20.07
C THR A 325 14.78 -6.73 -18.63
N ASP A 326 14.37 -5.58 -18.09
CA ASP A 326 13.72 -5.51 -16.77
C ASP A 326 12.38 -6.25 -16.74
N LEU A 327 11.70 -6.37 -17.88
CA LEU A 327 10.48 -7.17 -18.01
C LEU A 327 10.76 -8.63 -17.64
N TYR A 328 11.89 -9.18 -18.08
CA TYR A 328 12.19 -10.62 -17.98
C TYR A 328 12.29 -11.05 -16.52
N ARG A 329 12.87 -10.19 -15.67
CA ARG A 329 12.94 -10.43 -14.22
C ARG A 329 11.54 -10.49 -13.57
N ILE A 330 10.58 -9.73 -14.08
CA ILE A 330 9.22 -9.64 -13.53
C ILE A 330 8.40 -10.87 -13.90
N ILE A 331 8.48 -11.31 -15.16
CA ILE A 331 7.68 -12.42 -15.69
C ILE A 331 8.30 -13.80 -15.45
N LYS A 332 9.58 -13.85 -15.07
CA LYS A 332 10.26 -15.11 -14.76
C LYS A 332 9.46 -15.90 -13.72
N ASN A 333 9.19 -17.18 -14.03
CA ASN A 333 8.39 -18.09 -13.22
C ASN A 333 6.91 -17.67 -13.06
N LYS A 334 6.36 -16.91 -14.02
CA LYS A 334 4.95 -16.54 -14.08
C LYS A 334 4.33 -17.09 -15.36
N ASP A 335 3.96 -18.36 -15.36
CA ASP A 335 3.57 -19.14 -16.56
C ASP A 335 2.65 -18.38 -17.52
N TRP A 336 1.52 -17.85 -17.03
CA TRP A 336 0.57 -17.16 -17.91
C TRP A 336 1.10 -15.83 -18.48
N MET A 337 1.99 -15.13 -17.78
CA MET A 337 2.65 -13.92 -18.31
C MET A 337 3.75 -14.30 -19.29
N MET A 338 4.45 -15.41 -19.03
CA MET A 338 5.44 -16.00 -19.93
C MET A 338 4.80 -16.45 -21.24
N ASP A 339 3.59 -17.01 -21.20
CA ASP A 339 2.83 -17.37 -22.39
C ASP A 339 2.55 -16.14 -23.26
N ILE A 340 2.02 -15.06 -22.66
CA ILE A 340 1.76 -13.79 -23.37
C ILE A 340 3.06 -13.23 -23.96
N PHE A 341 4.14 -13.20 -23.18
CA PHE A 341 5.44 -12.71 -23.64
C PHE A 341 5.99 -13.52 -24.81
N PHE A 342 5.92 -14.85 -24.71
CA PHE A 342 6.38 -15.74 -25.76
C PHE A 342 5.54 -15.56 -27.03
N ASP A 343 4.21 -15.51 -26.92
CA ASP A 343 3.32 -15.28 -28.06
C ASP A 343 3.61 -13.93 -28.72
N THR A 344 3.84 -12.89 -27.93
CA THR A 344 4.28 -11.58 -28.41
C THR A 344 5.57 -11.68 -29.21
N LEU A 345 6.61 -12.34 -28.68
CA LEU A 345 7.89 -12.49 -29.38
C LEU A 345 7.76 -13.33 -30.65
N LEU A 346 7.04 -14.45 -30.59
CA LEU A 346 6.81 -15.34 -31.73
C LEU A 346 6.08 -14.61 -32.86
N ASN A 347 5.07 -13.79 -32.53
CA ASN A 347 4.37 -12.97 -33.50
C ASN A 347 5.27 -11.94 -34.17
N MET A 348 6.24 -11.36 -33.45
CA MET A 348 7.24 -10.48 -34.06
C MET A 348 8.23 -11.28 -34.91
N ALA A 349 8.67 -12.46 -34.45
CA ALA A 349 9.61 -13.31 -35.16
C ALA A 349 9.08 -13.76 -36.53
N ARG A 350 7.79 -14.11 -36.62
CA ARG A 350 7.12 -14.56 -37.85
C ARG A 350 6.35 -13.45 -38.59
N ALA A 351 6.55 -12.19 -38.21
CA ALA A 351 5.79 -11.08 -38.79
C ALA A 351 5.98 -10.99 -40.30
N TYR A 352 4.89 -10.77 -41.03
CA TYR A 352 4.92 -10.55 -42.47
C TYR A 352 5.46 -9.15 -42.81
N ASP A 353 5.20 -8.16 -41.96
CA ASP A 353 5.74 -6.81 -42.10
C ASP A 353 7.24 -6.80 -41.78
N PHE A 354 8.03 -6.24 -42.69
CA PHE A 354 9.48 -6.10 -42.58
C PHE A 354 9.92 -5.32 -41.35
N GLY A 355 9.17 -4.30 -40.91
CA GLY A 355 9.56 -3.49 -39.75
C GLY A 355 9.66 -4.34 -38.47
N PRO A 356 8.53 -4.89 -37.98
CA PRO A 356 8.49 -5.74 -36.80
C PRO A 356 9.42 -6.94 -36.85
N ALA A 357 9.49 -7.65 -37.99
CA ALA A 357 10.36 -8.81 -38.15
C ALA A 357 11.85 -8.44 -38.02
N ASN A 358 12.28 -7.36 -38.70
CA ASN A 358 13.67 -6.92 -38.63
C ASN A 358 14.02 -6.36 -37.25
N ASP A 359 13.10 -5.69 -36.56
CA ASP A 359 13.35 -5.19 -35.22
C ASP A 359 13.48 -6.33 -34.21
N PHE A 360 12.67 -7.38 -34.33
CA PHE A 360 12.86 -8.61 -33.57
C PHE A 360 14.22 -9.26 -33.87
N ALA A 361 14.57 -9.42 -35.14
CA ALA A 361 15.83 -10.03 -35.55
C ALA A 361 17.07 -9.27 -35.01
N LYS A 362 17.03 -7.92 -35.01
CA LYS A 362 18.10 -7.11 -34.37
C LYS A 362 18.13 -7.30 -32.87
N PHE A 363 16.96 -7.33 -32.23
CA PHE A 363 16.85 -7.51 -30.78
C PHE A 363 17.42 -8.86 -30.34
N ILE A 364 16.99 -9.96 -30.97
CA ILE A 364 17.29 -11.31 -30.51
C ILE A 364 18.78 -11.63 -30.57
N VAL A 365 19.52 -11.05 -31.53
CA VAL A 365 20.99 -11.15 -31.61
C VAL A 365 21.67 -10.55 -30.38
N ASN A 366 21.13 -9.46 -29.83
CA ASN A 366 21.70 -8.81 -28.65
C ASN A 366 21.20 -9.41 -27.33
N ALA A 367 20.13 -10.21 -27.37
CA ALA A 367 19.46 -10.77 -26.18
C ALA A 367 19.49 -12.31 -26.17
N ASP A 368 20.40 -12.93 -26.92
CA ASP A 368 20.51 -14.39 -27.07
C ASP A 368 20.64 -15.10 -25.72
N ASP A 369 21.50 -14.57 -24.84
CA ASP A 369 21.72 -15.15 -23.52
C ASP A 369 20.48 -15.03 -22.63
N GLU A 370 19.95 -13.82 -22.47
CA GLU A 370 18.82 -13.55 -21.61
C GLU A 370 17.56 -14.32 -22.04
N ILE A 371 17.30 -14.38 -23.35
CA ILE A 371 16.14 -15.10 -23.88
C ILE A 371 16.34 -16.62 -23.80
N SER A 372 17.54 -17.15 -24.09
CA SER A 372 17.81 -18.58 -23.96
C SER A 372 17.67 -19.08 -22.51
N GLN A 373 17.99 -18.25 -21.52
CA GLN A 373 17.80 -18.60 -20.11
C GLN A 373 16.34 -18.56 -19.68
N LEU A 374 15.53 -17.72 -20.33
CA LEU A 374 14.14 -17.51 -19.98
C LEU A 374 13.18 -18.53 -20.62
N LEU A 375 13.42 -18.88 -21.89
CA LEU A 375 12.55 -19.75 -22.67
C LEU A 375 12.96 -21.21 -22.59
N ASN A 376 12.00 -22.13 -22.72
CA ASN A 376 12.30 -23.56 -22.86
C ASN A 376 12.74 -23.93 -24.28
N GLU A 377 13.18 -25.18 -24.47
CA GLU A 377 13.70 -25.68 -25.76
C GLU A 377 12.68 -25.56 -26.90
N LYS A 378 11.40 -25.87 -26.63
CA LYS A 378 10.29 -25.77 -27.59
C LYS A 378 10.03 -24.32 -28.02
N GLN A 379 10.11 -23.39 -27.08
CA GLN A 379 9.95 -21.96 -27.33
C GLN A 379 11.13 -21.41 -28.12
N CYS A 380 12.37 -21.76 -27.76
CA CYS A 380 13.56 -21.38 -28.54
C CYS A 380 13.46 -21.87 -29.98
N PHE A 381 13.07 -23.12 -30.20
CA PHE A 381 12.88 -23.66 -31.56
C PHE A 381 11.78 -22.93 -32.33
N SER A 382 10.64 -22.66 -31.69
CA SER A 382 9.55 -21.89 -32.30
C SER A 382 10.00 -20.50 -32.76
N LEU A 383 10.90 -19.83 -32.01
CA LEU A 383 11.47 -18.55 -32.44
C LEU A 383 12.35 -18.70 -33.69
N LEU A 384 13.19 -19.74 -33.78
CA LEU A 384 13.97 -20.01 -34.99
C LEU A 384 13.06 -20.23 -36.21
N ALA A 385 12.00 -21.03 -36.04
CA ALA A 385 11.01 -21.28 -37.09
C ALA A 385 10.30 -19.98 -37.50
N GLY A 386 10.00 -19.10 -36.55
CA GLY A 386 9.45 -17.77 -36.82
C GLY A 386 10.40 -16.89 -37.64
N ILE A 387 11.68 -16.81 -37.25
CA ILE A 387 12.71 -16.06 -37.99
C ILE A 387 12.82 -16.59 -39.43
N TYR A 388 12.81 -17.91 -39.60
CA TYR A 388 12.82 -18.52 -40.92
C TYR A 388 11.58 -18.18 -41.73
N LYS A 389 10.40 -18.18 -41.11
CA LYS A 389 9.16 -17.74 -41.75
C LYS A 389 9.27 -16.30 -42.25
N ALA A 390 9.78 -15.37 -41.44
CA ALA A 390 10.01 -13.99 -41.87
C ALA A 390 11.05 -13.88 -43.00
N ASN A 391 12.07 -14.74 -43.01
CA ASN A 391 13.02 -14.84 -44.13
C ASN A 391 12.31 -15.20 -45.46
N THR A 392 11.33 -16.10 -45.45
CA THR A 392 10.58 -16.46 -46.68
C THR A 392 9.82 -15.28 -47.31
N TYR A 393 9.61 -14.20 -46.56
CA TYR A 393 8.97 -12.98 -47.04
C TYR A 393 9.96 -11.88 -47.42
N GLY A 394 11.27 -12.05 -47.16
CA GLY A 394 12.31 -11.08 -47.51
C GLY A 394 12.71 -10.13 -46.37
N ALA A 395 12.50 -10.50 -45.10
CA ALA A 395 12.99 -9.70 -43.97
C ALA A 395 14.52 -9.78 -43.87
N ASN A 396 15.22 -8.75 -44.36
CA ASN A 396 16.69 -8.73 -44.51
C ASN A 396 17.52 -9.14 -43.26
N TYR A 397 17.10 -8.75 -42.04
CA TYR A 397 17.84 -9.15 -40.83
C TYR A 397 17.57 -10.60 -40.46
N SER A 398 16.35 -11.08 -40.66
CA SER A 398 16.01 -12.50 -40.49
C SER A 398 16.76 -13.36 -41.51
N GLU A 399 16.83 -12.91 -42.76
CA GLU A 399 17.61 -13.56 -43.82
C GLU A 399 19.09 -13.71 -43.41
N ARG A 400 19.71 -12.67 -42.85
CA ARG A 400 21.10 -12.76 -42.37
C ARG A 400 21.28 -13.80 -41.26
N ILE A 401 20.31 -13.93 -40.35
CA ILE A 401 20.36 -14.94 -39.28
C ILE A 401 20.24 -16.34 -39.89
N VAL A 402 19.30 -16.54 -40.82
CA VAL A 402 19.07 -17.85 -41.47
C VAL A 402 20.24 -18.25 -42.37
N ASN A 403 20.74 -17.35 -43.22
CA ASN A 403 21.89 -17.61 -44.10
C ASN A 403 23.18 -17.91 -43.33
N ASN A 404 23.29 -17.43 -42.09
CA ASN A 404 24.37 -17.77 -41.17
C ASN A 404 24.05 -18.99 -40.29
N ASN A 405 23.08 -19.83 -40.68
CA ASN A 405 22.65 -21.02 -39.94
C ASN A 405 22.38 -20.77 -38.45
N PHE A 406 21.77 -19.63 -38.13
CA PHE A 406 21.48 -19.18 -36.76
C PHE A 406 22.71 -18.97 -35.85
N ASN A 407 23.92 -18.94 -36.39
CA ASN A 407 25.15 -18.74 -35.60
C ASN A 407 25.23 -17.36 -34.92
N SER A 408 24.38 -16.41 -35.32
CA SER A 408 24.27 -15.09 -34.68
C SER A 408 23.49 -15.14 -33.35
N ILE A 409 22.82 -16.25 -33.02
CA ILE A 409 22.07 -16.50 -31.78
C ILE A 409 22.41 -17.91 -31.23
N PRO A 410 23.68 -18.15 -30.87
CA PRO A 410 24.19 -19.50 -30.60
C PRO A 410 23.53 -20.19 -29.42
N LYS A 411 23.14 -19.48 -28.35
CA LYS A 411 22.55 -20.10 -27.15
C LYS A 411 21.10 -20.53 -27.39
N ILE A 412 20.31 -19.70 -28.07
CA ILE A 412 18.96 -20.08 -28.52
C ILE A 412 19.06 -21.27 -29.49
N ARG A 413 20.01 -21.23 -30.43
CA ARG A 413 20.26 -22.32 -31.38
C ARG A 413 20.58 -23.63 -30.67
N GLU A 414 21.53 -23.62 -29.74
CA GLU A 414 21.94 -24.82 -28.96
C GLU A 414 20.75 -25.41 -28.19
N LYS A 415 19.97 -24.55 -27.53
CA LYS A 415 18.81 -24.99 -26.75
C LYS A 415 17.69 -25.56 -27.62
N ALA A 416 17.46 -24.97 -28.79
CA ALA A 416 16.52 -25.49 -29.77
C ALA A 416 17.00 -26.84 -30.35
N LEU A 417 18.31 -26.96 -30.62
CA LEU A 417 18.92 -28.18 -31.14
C LEU A 417 18.72 -29.35 -30.16
N LYS A 418 19.00 -29.12 -28.88
CA LYS A 418 18.83 -30.12 -27.81
C LYS A 418 17.41 -30.72 -27.81
N GLY A 419 16.39 -29.87 -27.76
CA GLY A 419 15.00 -30.36 -27.78
C GLY A 419 14.60 -31.07 -29.07
N SER A 420 15.09 -30.59 -30.23
CA SER A 420 14.81 -31.23 -31.51
C SER A 420 15.43 -32.63 -31.66
N GLN A 421 16.52 -32.91 -30.93
CA GLN A 421 17.14 -34.22 -30.88
C GLN A 421 16.39 -35.19 -29.97
N GLU A 422 15.84 -34.69 -28.86
CA GLU A 422 15.09 -35.48 -27.89
C GLU A 422 13.70 -35.89 -28.45
N GLU A 423 12.99 -34.99 -29.15
CA GLU A 423 11.62 -35.21 -29.64
C GLU A 423 11.42 -34.79 -31.10
N LYS A 424 12.18 -35.37 -32.02
CA LYS A 424 12.22 -34.98 -33.45
C LYS A 424 10.85 -34.84 -34.14
N GLU A 425 9.93 -35.77 -33.91
CA GLU A 425 8.59 -35.74 -34.54
C GLU A 425 7.76 -34.54 -34.05
N LEU A 426 7.79 -34.23 -32.76
CA LEU A 426 7.08 -33.08 -32.19
C LEU A 426 7.59 -31.77 -32.81
N TYR A 427 8.90 -31.61 -32.89
CA TYR A 427 9.53 -30.40 -33.42
C TYR A 427 9.33 -30.25 -34.92
N GLN A 428 9.26 -31.36 -35.67
CA GLN A 428 8.88 -31.35 -37.08
C GLN A 428 7.44 -30.84 -37.28
N THR A 429 6.50 -31.22 -36.41
CA THR A 429 5.12 -30.69 -36.44
C THR A 429 5.10 -29.18 -36.15
N ILE A 430 5.82 -28.74 -35.11
CA ILE A 430 5.93 -27.31 -34.78
C ILE A 430 6.51 -26.49 -35.93
N LEU A 431 7.54 -27.00 -36.60
CA LEU A 431 8.16 -26.36 -37.74
C LEU A 431 7.14 -26.14 -38.87
N LYS A 432 6.37 -27.18 -39.19
CA LYS A 432 5.32 -27.11 -40.22
C LYS A 432 4.21 -26.15 -39.85
N ASP A 433 3.75 -26.17 -38.60
CA ASP A 433 2.69 -25.28 -38.12
C ASP A 433 3.09 -23.80 -38.19
N ILE A 434 4.34 -23.48 -37.89
CA ILE A 434 4.84 -22.09 -37.89
C ILE A 434 5.22 -21.62 -39.30
N VAL A 435 5.95 -22.44 -40.06
CA VAL A 435 6.49 -22.04 -41.36
C VAL A 435 5.44 -22.23 -42.47
N GLY A 436 4.53 -23.18 -42.34
CA GLY A 436 3.53 -23.52 -43.35
C GLY A 436 4.13 -24.17 -44.61
N ASP A 437 5.28 -24.84 -44.47
CA ASP A 437 5.94 -25.59 -45.54
C ASP A 437 6.07 -27.07 -45.17
N ASP A 438 5.29 -27.92 -45.83
CA ASP A 438 5.24 -29.37 -45.57
C ASP A 438 6.50 -30.12 -46.02
N PHE A 439 7.30 -29.52 -46.90
CA PHE A 439 8.50 -30.11 -47.48
C PHE A 439 9.78 -29.74 -46.71
N LEU A 440 9.70 -28.78 -45.79
CA LEU A 440 10.82 -28.39 -44.95
C LEU A 440 11.05 -29.42 -43.84
N HIS A 441 12.13 -30.18 -43.97
CA HIS A 441 12.58 -31.14 -42.97
C HIS A 441 13.46 -30.49 -41.90
N ILE A 442 13.29 -30.92 -40.66
CA ILE A 442 14.03 -30.39 -39.51
C ILE A 442 15.56 -30.50 -39.67
N ASP A 443 16.05 -31.56 -40.31
CA ASP A 443 17.48 -31.77 -40.56
C ASP A 443 18.07 -30.75 -41.55
N ASN A 444 17.25 -30.24 -42.47
CA ASN A 444 17.64 -29.18 -43.42
C ASN A 444 17.51 -27.79 -42.79
N PHE A 445 16.51 -27.61 -41.92
CA PHE A 445 16.23 -26.36 -41.23
C PHE A 445 17.27 -26.03 -40.15
N LEU A 446 17.63 -27.02 -39.33
CA LEU A 446 18.56 -26.87 -38.23
C LEU A 446 19.61 -28.00 -38.28
N PRO A 447 20.56 -27.92 -39.23
CA PRO A 447 21.53 -28.99 -39.42
C PRO A 447 22.40 -29.17 -38.18
N HIS A 448 22.60 -30.44 -37.80
CA HIS A 448 23.60 -30.82 -36.81
C HIS A 448 24.99 -30.44 -37.35
N ALA A 449 25.87 -29.94 -36.50
CA ALA A 449 27.28 -29.85 -36.88
C ALA A 449 27.75 -31.29 -37.17
N SER A 450 28.12 -31.55 -38.42
CA SER A 450 28.89 -32.74 -38.76
C SER A 450 30.21 -32.66 -37.98
N ASP A 451 30.55 -33.72 -37.24
CA ASP A 451 31.85 -33.88 -36.59
C ASP A 451 33.03 -33.64 -37.55
#